data_AF-A0A934BHD6-F1
#
_entry.id   AF-A0A934BHD6-F1
#
_cell.length_a   1.000
_cell.length_b   1.000
_cell.length_c   1.000
_cell.angle_alpha   90.00
_cell.angle_beta   90.00
_cell.angle_gamma   90.00
#
_symmetry.space_group_name_H-M   'P 1'
#
loop_
_entity.id
_entity.type
_entity.pdbx_description
1 polymer ?
#
loop_
_entity_poly.entity_id
_entity_poly.type
_entity_poly.pdbx_seq_one_letter_code
_entity_poly.pdbx_strand_id
1 'polypeptide(L)' 'MNDTNQEMESRFHEMLKKKSGQERLQMGFSMFDFALEQVSASVKMRNPHAKKEEIRREIFLRFYGEDFTPAERDKILQKL' A
#
# COMPACT_ATOMS: atom_id res chain seq x y z
N MET A 1 5.07 -12.05 -14.24
CA MET A 1 6.09 -12.25 -13.19
C MET A 1 7.00 -13.35 -13.71
N ASN A 2 8.22 -13.02 -14.16
CA ASN A 2 9.13 -14.03 -14.72
C ASN A 2 9.93 -14.77 -13.63
N ASP A 3 9.74 -14.36 -12.38
CA ASP A 3 10.31 -14.91 -11.15
C ASP A 3 9.42 -15.99 -10.51
N THR A 4 8.19 -16.17 -11.01
CA THR A 4 7.26 -17.20 -10.53
C THR A 4 7.22 -18.38 -11.49
N ASN A 5 7.35 -19.60 -10.97
CA ASN A 5 7.21 -20.83 -11.76
C ASN A 5 5.78 -20.92 -12.37
N GLN A 6 5.68 -21.32 -13.64
CA GLN A 6 4.42 -21.45 -14.38
C GLN A 6 3.37 -22.34 -13.69
N GLU A 7 3.80 -23.41 -13.02
CA GLU A 7 2.89 -24.27 -12.24
C GLU A 7 2.26 -23.50 -11.08
N MET A 8 3.07 -22.73 -10.35
CA MET A 8 2.59 -21.93 -9.21
C MET A 8 1.68 -20.79 -9.67
N GLU A 9 2.02 -20.15 -10.79
CA GLU A 9 1.17 -19.15 -11.42
C GLU A 9 -0.19 -19.76 -11.82
N SER A 10 -0.19 -20.94 -12.45
CA SER A 10 -1.41 -21.63 -12.84
C SER A 10 -2.29 -21.97 -11.63
N ARG A 11 -1.70 -22.53 -10.57
CA ARG A 11 -2.41 -22.82 -9.30
C ARG A 11 -3.00 -21.58 -8.67
N PHE A 12 -2.26 -20.47 -8.66
CA PHE A 12 -2.76 -19.20 -8.16
C PHE A 12 -3.98 -18.71 -8.94
N HIS A 13 -3.92 -18.75 -10.27
CA HIS A 13 -5.04 -18.37 -11.12
C HIS A 13 -6.26 -19.27 -10.93
N GLU A 14 -6.09 -20.58 -10.75
CA GLU A 14 -7.20 -21.48 -10.43
C GLU A 14 -7.87 -21.15 -9.10
N MET A 15 -7.09 -20.82 -8.07
CA MET A 15 -7.63 -20.37 -6.78
C MET A 15 -8.43 -19.07 -6.91
N LEU A 16 -7.94 -18.11 -7.72
CA LEU A 16 -8.66 -16.86 -7.98
C LEU A 16 -9.96 -17.05 -8.76
N LYS A 17 -9.99 -17.97 -9.73
CA LYS A 17 -11.19 -18.28 -10.51
C LYS A 17 -12.32 -18.87 -9.66
N LYS A 18 -11.99 -19.56 -8.57
CA LYS A 18 -12.97 -20.11 -7.62
C LYS A 18 -13.63 -19.05 -6.73
N LYS A 19 -13.11 -17.82 -6.70
CA LYS A 19 -13.64 -16.71 -5.91
C LYS A 19 -14.66 -15.90 -6.71
N SER A 20 -15.66 -15.38 -6.03
CA SER A 20 -16.59 -14.37 -6.56
C SER A 20 -15.89 -13.05 -6.87
N GLY A 21 -16.55 -12.19 -7.65
CA GLY A 21 -16.05 -10.84 -7.90
C GLY A 21 -15.89 -10.01 -6.62
N GLN A 22 -16.82 -10.16 -5.68
CA GLN A 22 -16.78 -9.48 -4.38
C GLN A 22 -15.57 -9.91 -3.55
N GLU A 23 -15.30 -11.21 -3.45
CA GLU A 23 -14.15 -11.72 -2.71
C GLU A 23 -12.83 -11.23 -3.31
N ARG A 24 -12.72 -11.20 -4.65
CA ARG A 24 -11.53 -10.66 -5.31
C ARG A 24 -11.35 -9.16 -5.03
N LEU A 25 -12.44 -8.39 -4.99
CA LEU A 25 -12.39 -6.97 -4.64
C LEU A 25 -11.94 -6.77 -3.18
N GLN A 26 -12.49 -7.57 -2.26
CA GLN A 26 -12.12 -7.52 -0.85
C GLN A 26 -10.64 -7.88 -0.63
N MET A 27 -10.10 -8.85 -1.39
CA MET A 27 -8.68 -9.15 -1.37
C MET A 27 -7.83 -7.92 -1.73
N GLY A 28 -8.23 -7.16 -2.76
CA GLY A 28 -7.56 -5.92 -3.14
C GLY A 28 -7.56 -4.89 -2.01
N PHE A 29 -8.70 -4.67 -1.34
CA PHE A 29 -8.79 -3.77 -0.20
C PHE A 29 -7.92 -4.23 0.98
N SER A 30 -7.94 -5.53 1.31
CA SER A 30 -7.12 -6.06 2.40
C SER A 30 -5.62 -5.91 2.15
N MET A 31 -5.17 -5.98 0.90
CA MET A 31 -3.77 -5.76 0.55
C MET A 31 -3.36 -4.30 0.77
N PHE A 32 -4.24 -3.36 0.42
CA PHE A 32 -3.99 -1.94 0.64
C PHE A 32 -3.98 -1.60 2.14
N ASP A 33 -4.94 -2.12 2.90
CA ASP A 33 -4.99 -1.94 4.36
C ASP A 33 -3.71 -2.48 5.01
N PHE A 34 -3.28 -3.68 4.63
CA PHE A 34 -2.04 -4.27 5.11
C PHE A 34 -0.82 -3.39 4.78
N ALA A 35 -0.74 -2.84 3.57
CA ALA A 35 0.36 -1.95 3.18
C ALA A 35 0.37 -0.66 4.04
N LEU A 36 -0.81 -0.08 4.34
CA LEU A 36 -0.93 1.08 5.24
C LEU A 36 -0.47 0.74 6.66
N GLU A 37 -0.83 -0.44 7.18
CA GLU A 37 -0.39 -0.91 8.48
C GLU A 37 1.13 -1.08 8.55
N GLN A 38 1.74 -1.69 7.52
CA GLN A 38 3.18 -1.86 7.46
C GLN A 38 3.92 -0.52 7.45
N VAL A 39 3.48 0.45 6.65
CA VAL A 39 4.10 1.78 6.64
C VAL A 39 3.93 2.46 7.99
N SER A 40 2.72 2.45 8.56
CA SER A 40 2.43 3.04 9.87
C SER A 40 3.28 2.43 10.98
N ALA A 41 3.42 1.11 10.99
CA ALA A 41 4.28 0.40 11.94
C ALA A 41 5.75 0.80 11.77
N SER A 42 6.24 0.91 10.53
CA SER A 42 7.61 1.34 10.25
C SER A 42 7.90 2.76 10.75
N VAL A 43 6.93 3.68 10.64
CA VAL A 43 7.05 5.06 11.14
C VAL A 43 7.11 5.06 12.66
N LYS A 44 6.20 4.33 13.31
CA LYS A 44 6.17 4.21 14.78
C LYS A 44 7.42 3.53 15.33
N MET A 45 8.02 2.60 14.60
CA MET A 45 9.28 1.97 14.98
C MET A 45 10.43 2.98 15.00
N ARG A 46 10.47 3.93 14.06
CA ARG A 46 11.48 5.01 14.03
C ARG A 46 11.19 6.10 15.06
N ASN A 47 9.93 6.44 15.25
CA ASN A 47 9.47 7.42 16.23
C ASN A 47 8.22 6.87 16.97
N PRO A 48 8.37 6.30 18.18
CA PRO A 48 7.26 5.75 18.95
C PRO A 48 6.16 6.76 19.30
N HIS A 49 6.49 8.06 19.29
CA HIS A 49 5.57 9.15 19.59
C HIS A 49 5.08 9.88 18.33
N ALA A 50 5.26 9.26 17.15
CA ALA A 50 4.84 9.86 15.88
C ALA A 50 3.35 10.24 15.92
N LYS A 51 3.07 11.50 15.55
CA LYS A 51 1.71 12.00 15.48
C LYS A 51 1.00 11.47 14.24
N LYS A 52 -0.32 11.57 14.23
CA LYS A 52 -1.16 11.08 13.12
C LYS A 52 -0.82 11.79 11.80
N GLU A 53 -0.51 13.07 11.87
CA GLU A 53 -0.13 13.94 10.76
C GLU A 53 1.21 13.47 10.16
N GLU A 54 2.18 13.12 10.99
CA GLU A 54 3.48 12.60 10.55
C GLU A 54 3.32 11.25 9.83
N ILE A 55 2.50 10.35 10.37
CA ILE A 55 2.19 9.07 9.73
C ILE A 55 1.49 9.30 8.38
N ARG A 56 0.55 10.25 8.30
CA ARG A 56 -0.13 10.60 7.05
C ARG A 56 0.82 11.16 5.99
N ARG A 57 1.74 12.03 6.39
CA ARG A 57 2.77 12.60 5.50
C ARG A 57 3.69 11.49 4.96
N GLU A 58 4.11 10.56 5.80
CA GLU A 58 4.93 9.40 5.39
C GLU A 58 4.18 8.45 4.45
N ILE A 59 2.91 8.16 4.71
CA ILE A 59 2.05 7.38 3.81
C ILE A 59 1.94 8.07 2.46
N PHE A 60 1.64 9.37 2.44
CA PHE A 60 1.55 10.14 1.20
C PHE A 60 2.83 10.06 0.39
N LEU A 61 3.98 10.34 1.01
CA LEU A 61 5.28 10.31 0.34
C LEU A 61 5.60 8.92 -0.24
N ARG A 62 5.27 7.85 0.48
CA ARG A 62 5.67 6.49 0.11
C ARG A 62 4.80 5.85 -0.96
N PHE A 63 3.49 6.17 -0.98
CA PHE A 63 2.56 5.59 -1.96
C PHE A 63 2.32 6.49 -3.17
N TYR A 64 2.42 7.81 -2.98
CA TYR A 64 2.01 8.79 -4.00
C TYR A 64 3.06 9.86 -4.27
N GLY A 65 4.15 9.95 -3.48
CA GLY A 65 5.07 11.08 -3.53
C GLY A 65 5.76 11.28 -4.88
N GLU A 66 5.94 10.20 -5.65
CA GLU A 66 6.54 10.21 -6.98
C GLU A 66 5.53 10.54 -8.10
N ASP A 67 4.24 10.53 -7.81
CA ASP A 67 3.18 10.91 -8.76
C ASP A 67 3.04 12.43 -8.91
N PHE A 68 3.74 13.20 -8.06
CA PHE A 68 3.65 14.66 -7.99
C PHE A 68 5.01 15.32 -8.20
N THR A 69 5.01 16.50 -8.82
CA THR A 69 6.21 17.34 -8.87
C THR A 69 6.63 17.77 -7.44
N PRO A 70 7.90 18.13 -7.21
CA PRO A 70 8.34 18.61 -5.90
C PRO A 70 7.48 19.75 -5.34
N ALA A 71 7.08 20.70 -6.19
CA ALA A 71 6.24 21.84 -5.80
C ALA A 71 4.81 21.42 -5.39
N GLU A 72 4.21 20.46 -6.10
CA GLU A 72 2.89 19.93 -5.74
C GLU A 72 2.95 19.11 -4.45
N ARG A 73 4.00 18.30 -4.30
CA ARG A 73 4.25 17.51 -3.09
C ARG A 73 4.36 18.40 -1.86
N ASP A 74 5.13 19.48 -1.93
CA ASP A 74 5.27 20.43 -0.82
C ASP A 74 3.94 21.11 -0.48
N LYS A 75 3.15 21.50 -1.50
CA LYS A 75 1.81 22.07 -1.33
C LYS A 75 0.84 21.11 -0.65
N ILE A 76 0.91 19.81 -0.96
CA ILE A 76 0.08 18.77 -0.33
C ILE A 76 0.55 18.53 1.11
N LEU A 77 1.86 18.41 1.34
CA LEU A 77 2.43 18.20 2.67
C LEU A 77 2.15 19.33 3.66
N GLN A 78 1.97 20.56 3.18
CA GLN A 78 1.56 21.69 4.02
C GLN A 78 0.11 21.61 4.50
N LYS A 79 -0.72 20.75 3.87
CA LYS A 79 -2.14 20.58 4.20
C LYS A 79 -2.45 19.28 4.95
N LEU A 80 -1.46 18.40 5.10
CA LEU A 80 -1.54 17.11 5.80
C LEU A 80 -1.04 17.22 7.23
#